data_AF-A0A4Y7IXX1-F1
#
_entry.id   AF-A0A4Y7IXX1-F1
#
_cell.length_a   1.000
_cell.length_b   1.000
_cell.length_c   1.000
_cell.angle_alpha   90.00
_cell.angle_beta   90.00
_cell.angle_gamma   90.00
#
_symmetry.space_group_name_H-M   'P 1'
#
loop_
_entity.id
_entity.type
_entity.pdbx_description
1 polymer ?
#
loop_
_entity_poly.entity_id
_entity_poly.type
_entity_poly.pdbx_seq_one_letter_code
_entity_poly.pdbx_strand_id
1 'polypeptide(L)'
;MGSLDAKPAGTQEPDINDQAQLWNIIYGFRGSLVLRCAVEIGIADIIKNNNGSITLAQLASKLSIPNVNSDHLYRILRFLVHMNILEHEICNGGVDKVYSLKPIGTLLLRDAERSMVPIILGLTHKDFMVPWKFMKEGLATEGTTAFEIAMGMPIWKFLEGHPDQSQLFNEEMAGETRLLTRTLFEDCKDIFQDLDSLVDVGGGNGTTIMAIYEAFPHIKCTLNIVDKCN
;
A
#
# COMPACT_ATOMS: atom_id res chain seq x y z
N MET A 1 30.63 -45.70 -6.33
CA MET A 1 29.42 -45.42 -5.54
C MET A 1 29.88 -44.83 -4.20
N GLY A 2 30.01 -43.51 -4.13
CA GLY A 2 30.30 -42.81 -2.88
C GLY A 2 28.97 -42.39 -2.25
N SER A 3 28.69 -42.89 -1.04
CA SER A 3 27.58 -42.42 -0.20
C SER A 3 27.81 -40.94 0.11
N LEU A 4 26.89 -40.08 -0.32
CA LEU A 4 26.80 -38.72 0.19
C LEU A 4 26.18 -38.83 1.59
N ASP A 5 27.04 -38.90 2.60
CA ASP A 5 26.63 -38.82 4.00
C ASP A 5 26.12 -37.40 4.25
N ALA A 6 24.80 -37.20 4.09
CA ALA A 6 24.13 -36.01 4.52
C ALA A 6 24.27 -35.90 6.05
N LYS A 7 25.10 -34.95 6.49
CA LYS A 7 25.25 -34.60 7.89
C LYS A 7 23.87 -34.25 8.46
N PRO A 8 23.40 -34.88 9.54
CA PRO A 8 22.09 -34.55 10.10
C PRO A 8 22.08 -33.07 10.49
N ALA A 9 21.11 -32.33 9.97
CA ALA A 9 20.87 -30.95 10.38
C ALA A 9 20.58 -30.98 11.89
N GLY A 10 21.50 -30.47 12.70
CA GLY A 10 21.28 -30.31 14.13
C GLY A 10 20.09 -29.39 14.31
N THR A 11 19.01 -29.88 14.90
CA THR A 11 17.87 -29.05 15.29
C THR A 11 18.34 -28.14 16.42
N GLN A 12 18.73 -26.92 16.08
CA GLN A 12 18.97 -25.86 17.05
C GLN A 12 17.63 -25.52 17.71
N GLU A 13 17.58 -25.53 19.05
CA GLU A 13 16.38 -25.12 19.76
C GLU A 13 16.10 -23.63 19.49
N PRO A 14 14.82 -23.25 19.27
CA PRO A 14 14.46 -21.86 19.00
C PRO A 14 14.76 -20.96 20.20
N ASP A 15 15.36 -19.81 19.95
CA ASP A 15 15.68 -18.83 20.98
C ASP A 15 14.59 -17.73 21.12
N ILE A 16 14.85 -16.73 21.97
CA ILE A 16 13.92 -15.62 22.18
C ILE A 16 13.78 -14.69 20.96
N ASN A 17 14.81 -14.59 20.11
CA ASN A 17 14.77 -13.81 18.89
C ASN A 17 13.90 -14.51 17.85
N ASP A 18 13.97 -15.84 17.75
CA ASP A 18 13.09 -16.64 16.88
C ASP A 18 11.63 -16.44 17.27
N GLN A 19 11.33 -16.45 18.59
CA GLN A 19 9.97 -16.17 19.09
C GLN A 19 9.52 -14.74 18.77
N ALA A 20 10.40 -13.74 18.95
CA ALA A 20 10.10 -12.35 18.64
C ALA A 20 9.85 -12.15 17.14
N GLN A 21 10.63 -12.80 16.27
CA GLN A 21 10.42 -12.78 14.82
C GLN A 21 9.06 -13.39 14.46
N LEU A 22 8.70 -14.53 15.03
CA LEU A 22 7.41 -15.15 14.78
C LEU A 22 6.24 -14.29 15.28
N TRP A 23 6.39 -13.62 16.43
CA TRP A 23 5.40 -12.65 16.90
C TRP A 23 5.23 -11.47 15.95
N ASN A 24 6.31 -10.95 15.35
CA ASN A 24 6.22 -9.89 14.35
C ASN A 24 5.44 -10.35 13.10
N ILE A 25 5.61 -11.61 12.67
CA ILE A 25 4.87 -12.20 11.55
C ILE A 25 3.38 -12.37 11.91
N ILE A 26 3.08 -12.99 13.06
CA ILE A 26 1.70 -13.19 13.56
C ILE A 26 0.95 -11.86 13.63
N TYR A 27 1.64 -10.80 14.03
CA TYR A 27 1.07 -9.46 14.18
C TYR A 27 1.33 -8.52 13.00
N GLY A 28 1.84 -9.03 11.87
CA GLY A 28 2.22 -8.23 10.70
C GLY A 28 1.06 -7.40 10.13
N PHE A 29 -0.18 -7.88 10.27
CA PHE A 29 -1.37 -7.14 9.83
C PHE A 29 -1.59 -5.79 10.55
N ARG A 30 -1.07 -5.64 11.79
CA ARG A 30 -1.33 -4.47 12.63
C ARG A 30 -0.80 -3.19 11.99
N GLY A 31 0.41 -3.25 11.43
CA GLY A 31 1.04 -2.11 10.77
C GLY A 31 0.19 -1.59 9.62
N SER A 32 -0.23 -2.50 8.73
CA SER A 32 -1.05 -2.16 7.56
C SER A 32 -2.40 -1.56 7.96
N LEU A 33 -3.08 -2.12 8.97
CA LEU A 33 -4.41 -1.62 9.39
C LEU A 33 -4.35 -0.31 10.18
N VAL A 34 -3.32 -0.11 11.00
CA VAL A 34 -3.10 1.20 11.65
C VAL A 34 -2.78 2.26 10.61
N LEU A 35 -1.97 1.91 9.60
CA LEU A 35 -1.65 2.80 8.49
C LEU A 35 -2.89 3.17 7.67
N ARG A 36 -3.72 2.17 7.34
CA ARG A 36 -5.02 2.38 6.70
C ARG A 36 -5.86 3.38 7.49
N CYS A 37 -6.02 3.16 8.80
CA CYS A 37 -6.81 4.05 9.65
C CYS A 37 -6.26 5.50 9.62
N ALA A 38 -4.94 5.67 9.72
CA ALA A 38 -4.31 6.99 9.66
C ALA A 38 -4.59 7.73 8.33
N VAL A 39 -4.61 6.99 7.22
CA VAL A 39 -4.93 7.50 5.88
C VAL A 39 -6.42 7.83 5.75
N GLU A 40 -7.31 6.96 6.22
CA GLU A 40 -8.76 7.16 6.17
C GLU A 40 -9.18 8.42 6.94
N ILE A 41 -8.57 8.67 8.09
CA ILE A 41 -8.89 9.83 8.93
C ILE A 41 -8.03 11.07 8.60
N GLY A 42 -7.13 10.98 7.62
CA GLY A 42 -6.39 12.11 7.06
C GLY A 42 -5.33 12.72 8.00
N ILE A 43 -4.68 11.92 8.87
CA ILE A 43 -3.72 12.45 9.86
C ILE A 43 -2.62 13.29 9.18
N ALA A 44 -2.01 12.78 8.10
CA ALA A 44 -0.90 13.45 7.45
C ALA A 44 -1.31 14.80 6.83
N ASP A 45 -2.44 14.83 6.11
CA ASP A 45 -2.97 16.05 5.51
C ASP A 45 -3.34 17.07 6.60
N ILE A 46 -3.95 16.64 7.71
CA ILE A 46 -4.29 17.52 8.83
C ILE A 46 -3.02 18.14 9.46
N ILE A 47 -1.96 17.36 9.65
CA ILE A 47 -0.68 17.87 10.18
C ILE A 47 -0.07 18.90 9.22
N LYS A 48 0.00 18.58 7.92
CA LYS A 48 0.49 19.51 6.89
C LYS A 48 -0.29 20.83 6.89
N ASN A 49 -1.62 20.74 6.95
CA ASN A 49 -2.52 21.90 6.98
C ASN A 49 -2.49 22.66 8.32
N ASN A 50 -1.85 22.11 9.34
CA ASN A 50 -1.61 22.76 10.63
C ASN A 50 -0.15 23.26 10.75
N ASN A 51 0.44 23.73 9.65
CA ASN A 51 1.82 24.22 9.58
C ASN A 51 2.88 23.17 9.96
N GLY A 52 2.59 21.88 9.75
CA GLY A 52 3.54 20.78 9.92
C GLY A 52 3.66 20.21 11.33
N SER A 53 2.91 20.72 12.31
CA SER A 53 2.96 20.26 13.71
C SER A 53 1.57 20.29 14.33
N ILE A 54 1.23 19.37 15.25
CA ILE A 54 -0.10 19.35 15.88
C ILE A 54 -0.11 18.71 17.27
N THR A 55 -0.92 19.22 18.20
CA THR A 55 -1.18 18.53 19.48
C THR A 55 -2.26 17.46 19.32
N LEU A 56 -2.33 16.50 20.26
CA LEU A 56 -3.40 15.50 20.29
C LEU A 56 -4.80 16.14 20.30
N ALA A 57 -5.00 17.19 21.11
CA ALA A 57 -6.27 17.89 21.24
C ALA A 57 -6.66 18.62 19.95
N GLN A 58 -5.69 19.29 19.30
CA GLN A 58 -5.91 19.94 18.02
C GLN A 58 -6.26 18.93 16.93
N LEU A 59 -5.53 17.79 16.86
CA LEU A 59 -5.84 16.74 15.90
C LEU A 59 -7.26 16.21 16.12
N ALA A 60 -7.61 15.86 17.36
CA ALA A 60 -8.95 15.38 17.70
C ALA A 60 -10.05 16.36 17.25
N SER A 61 -9.85 17.67 17.40
CA SER A 61 -10.82 18.70 16.99
C SER A 61 -10.98 18.87 15.47
N LYS A 62 -9.99 18.44 14.68
CA LYS A 62 -9.97 18.57 13.21
C LYS A 62 -10.41 17.30 12.50
N LEU A 63 -10.55 16.18 13.20
CA LEU A 63 -11.04 14.93 12.63
C LEU A 63 -12.52 15.04 12.30
N SER A 64 -12.92 14.49 11.15
CA SER A 64 -14.33 14.38 10.74
C SER A 64 -15.03 13.19 11.43
N ILE A 65 -14.78 12.99 12.73
CA ILE A 65 -15.33 11.90 13.54
C ILE A 65 -16.07 12.51 14.73
N PRO A 66 -17.37 12.19 14.94
CA PRO A 66 -18.08 12.66 16.12
C PRO A 66 -17.50 12.02 17.38
N ASN A 67 -17.25 12.82 18.42
CA ASN A 67 -16.80 12.37 19.75
C ASN A 67 -15.51 11.52 19.73
N VAL A 68 -14.42 12.08 19.21
CA VAL A 68 -13.11 11.41 19.17
C VAL A 68 -12.66 11.00 20.59
N ASN A 69 -12.44 9.69 20.78
CA ASN A 69 -11.80 9.18 21.99
C ASN A 69 -10.29 9.51 21.96
N SER A 70 -9.87 10.39 22.87
CA SER A 70 -8.48 10.88 22.92
C SER A 70 -7.46 9.80 23.28
N ASP A 71 -7.81 8.81 24.11
CA ASP A 71 -6.91 7.69 24.44
C ASP A 71 -6.67 6.80 23.22
N HIS A 72 -7.73 6.47 22.49
CA HIS A 72 -7.61 5.66 21.28
C HIS A 72 -6.80 6.37 20.20
N LEU A 73 -7.04 7.66 19.98
CA LEU A 73 -6.24 8.46 19.05
C LEU A 73 -4.77 8.51 19.48
N TYR A 74 -4.51 8.72 20.77
CA TYR A 74 -3.15 8.70 21.31
C TYR A 74 -2.44 7.37 21.05
N ARG A 75 -3.13 6.23 21.19
CA ARG A 75 -2.55 4.91 20.91
C ARG A 75 -2.20 4.73 19.42
N ILE A 76 -3.01 5.27 18.52
CA ILE A 76 -2.70 5.29 17.07
C ILE A 76 -1.46 6.14 16.82
N LEU A 77 -1.41 7.38 17.33
CA LEU A 77 -0.24 8.26 17.16
C LEU A 77 1.03 7.64 17.72
N ARG A 78 0.96 7.03 18.90
CA ARG A 78 2.09 6.30 19.50
C ARG A 78 2.59 5.17 18.60
N PHE A 79 1.68 4.45 17.96
CA PHE A 79 2.04 3.39 17.01
C PHE A 79 2.68 3.96 15.74
N LEU A 80 2.15 5.05 15.19
CA LEU A 80 2.73 5.74 14.04
C LEU A 80 4.13 6.31 14.33
N VAL A 81 4.36 6.79 15.56
CA VAL A 81 5.70 7.19 16.02
C VAL A 81 6.64 5.99 16.06
N HIS A 82 6.19 4.84 16.58
CA HIS A 82 6.97 3.61 16.60
C HIS A 82 7.31 3.11 15.18
N MET A 83 6.40 3.28 14.22
CA MET A 83 6.62 3.00 12.80
C MET A 83 7.52 4.03 12.09
N ASN A 84 8.03 5.04 12.80
CA ASN A 84 8.79 6.17 12.23
C ASN A 84 8.02 7.02 11.22
N ILE A 85 6.69 6.96 11.20
CA ILE A 85 5.84 7.79 10.33
C ILE A 85 5.70 9.20 10.91
N LEU A 86 5.53 9.25 12.23
CA LEU A 86 5.48 10.49 12.99
C LEU A 86 6.71 10.58 13.90
N GLU A 87 6.99 11.79 14.33
CA GLU A 87 7.80 12.07 15.51
C GLU A 87 7.01 12.98 16.44
N HIS A 88 7.50 13.14 17.67
CA HIS A 88 6.92 14.11 18.58
C HIS A 88 7.97 14.75 19.46
N GLU A 89 7.71 15.99 19.82
CA GLU A 89 8.45 16.74 20.83
C GLU A 89 7.58 16.94 22.06
N ILE A 90 8.24 17.01 23.22
CA ILE A 90 7.59 17.31 24.49
C ILE A 90 7.66 18.83 24.69
N CYS A 91 6.49 19.45 24.85
CA CYS A 91 6.36 20.88 25.07
C CYS A 91 5.74 21.16 26.45
N ASN A 92 5.67 22.44 26.81
CA ASN A 92 5.02 22.91 28.06
C ASN A 92 5.53 22.18 29.31
N GLY A 93 6.84 21.97 29.41
CA GLY A 93 7.48 21.40 30.60
C GLY A 93 7.17 19.92 30.87
N GLY A 94 6.76 19.14 29.85
CA GLY A 94 6.46 17.71 30.03
C GLY A 94 5.01 17.33 29.78
N VAL A 95 4.13 18.32 29.64
CA VAL A 95 2.68 18.11 29.69
C VAL A 95 2.11 17.74 28.32
N ASP A 96 2.58 18.40 27.26
CA ASP A 96 2.01 18.25 25.93
C ASP A 96 2.99 17.58 24.95
N LYS A 97 2.43 16.85 23.99
CA LYS A 97 3.15 16.30 22.85
C LYS A 97 2.70 17.00 21.58
N VAL A 98 3.66 17.48 20.80
CA VAL A 98 3.44 18.03 19.47
C VAL A 98 3.98 17.04 18.47
N TYR A 99 3.14 16.60 17.53
CA TYR A 99 3.46 15.60 16.50
C TYR A 99 3.74 16.27 15.16
N SER A 100 4.75 15.75 14.44
CA SER A 100 5.10 16.15 13.07
C SER A 100 5.32 14.92 12.20
N LEU A 101 5.27 15.10 10.87
CA LEU A 101 5.57 14.04 9.91
C LEU A 101 7.08 13.84 9.78
N LYS A 102 7.53 12.59 9.85
CA LYS A 102 8.86 12.21 9.34
C LYS A 102 8.85 12.11 7.80
N PRO A 103 10.02 12.03 7.13
CA PRO A 103 10.07 11.88 5.67
C PRO A 103 9.18 10.75 5.12
N ILE A 104 9.17 9.56 5.74
CA ILE A 104 8.29 8.46 5.33
C ILE A 104 6.80 8.80 5.49
N GLY A 105 6.43 9.63 6.48
CA GLY A 105 5.06 10.09 6.67
C GLY A 105 4.57 11.02 5.57
N THR A 106 5.46 11.69 4.83
CA THR A 106 5.06 12.53 3.68
C THR A 106 4.50 11.71 2.51
N LEU A 107 4.79 10.41 2.44
CA LEU A 107 4.19 9.49 1.47
C LEU A 107 2.70 9.24 1.74
N LEU A 108 2.18 9.67 2.89
CA LEU A 108 0.77 9.57 3.26
C LEU A 108 -0.03 10.84 2.92
N LEU A 109 0.62 11.87 2.36
CA LEU A 109 -0.05 13.05 1.86
C LEU A 109 -0.76 12.72 0.55
N ARG A 110 -2.03 13.15 0.41
CA ARG A 110 -2.83 12.82 -0.79
C ARG A 110 -2.36 13.57 -2.02
N ASP A 111 -1.80 14.76 -1.85
CA ASP A 111 -1.32 15.63 -2.91
C ASP A 111 0.19 15.48 -3.18
N ALA A 112 0.87 14.54 -2.52
CA ALA A 112 2.27 14.27 -2.80
C ALA A 112 2.42 13.53 -4.14
N GLU A 113 3.43 13.93 -4.93
CA GLU A 113 3.82 13.25 -6.18
C GLU A 113 4.05 11.74 -5.96
N ARG A 114 4.64 11.38 -4.81
CA ARG A 114 4.95 10.00 -4.41
C ARG A 114 3.94 9.44 -3.40
N SER A 115 2.68 9.89 -3.44
CA SER A 115 1.65 9.42 -2.52
C SER A 115 1.45 7.91 -2.62
N MET A 116 1.53 7.22 -1.48
CA MET A 116 1.22 5.79 -1.35
C MET A 116 -0.20 5.55 -0.82
N VAL A 117 -1.00 6.60 -0.65
CA VAL A 117 -2.39 6.52 -0.17
C VAL A 117 -3.25 5.55 -1.01
N PRO A 118 -3.23 5.59 -2.36
CA PRO A 118 -4.03 4.67 -3.16
C PRO A 118 -3.66 3.20 -2.93
N ILE A 119 -2.37 2.91 -2.86
CA ILE A 119 -1.82 1.56 -2.64
C ILE A 119 -2.26 1.03 -1.26
N ILE A 120 -2.11 1.86 -0.22
CA ILE A 120 -2.53 1.51 1.13
C ILE A 120 -4.04 1.21 1.15
N LEU A 121 -4.86 2.08 0.57
CA LEU A 121 -6.32 1.91 0.58
C LEU A 121 -6.77 0.70 -0.25
N GLY A 122 -6.14 0.43 -1.39
CA GLY A 122 -6.42 -0.73 -2.24
C GLY A 122 -6.05 -2.04 -1.56
N LEU A 123 -4.78 -2.27 -1.27
CA LEU A 123 -4.31 -3.54 -0.71
C LEU A 123 -4.92 -3.90 0.65
N THR A 124 -5.33 -2.90 1.43
CA THR A 124 -5.97 -3.12 2.75
C THR A 124 -7.49 -3.04 2.71
N HIS A 125 -8.11 -2.93 1.53
CA HIS A 125 -9.56 -2.98 1.42
C HIS A 125 -10.07 -4.34 1.85
N LYS A 126 -11.20 -4.37 2.54
CA LYS A 126 -11.79 -5.61 3.07
C LYS A 126 -11.94 -6.69 1.99
N ASP A 127 -12.40 -6.33 0.80
CA ASP A 127 -12.71 -7.30 -0.27
C ASP A 127 -11.43 -7.88 -0.89
N PHE A 128 -10.32 -7.12 -0.87
CA PHE A 128 -9.01 -7.60 -1.31
C PHE A 128 -8.24 -8.33 -0.20
N MET A 129 -8.62 -8.12 1.07
CA MET A 129 -8.06 -8.83 2.22
C MET A 129 -8.72 -10.20 2.49
N VAL A 130 -10.00 -10.37 2.18
CA VAL A 130 -10.72 -11.65 2.43
C VAL A 130 -10.07 -12.86 1.74
N PRO A 131 -9.62 -12.79 0.47
CA PRO A 131 -8.95 -13.89 -0.23
C PRO A 131 -7.76 -14.51 0.51
N TRP A 132 -7.04 -13.71 1.31
CA TRP A 132 -5.90 -14.21 2.10
C TRP A 132 -6.29 -15.28 3.13
N LYS A 133 -7.57 -15.36 3.52
CA LYS A 133 -8.09 -16.41 4.40
C LYS A 133 -8.29 -17.75 3.70
N PHE A 134 -8.32 -17.75 2.37
CA PHE A 134 -8.59 -18.92 1.52
C PHE A 134 -7.32 -19.41 0.80
N MET A 135 -6.14 -18.97 1.24
CA MET A 135 -4.87 -19.34 0.62
C MET A 135 -4.64 -20.85 0.65
N LYS A 136 -5.04 -21.52 1.73
CA LYS A 136 -4.91 -22.99 1.84
C LYS A 136 -5.78 -23.70 0.81
N GLU A 137 -7.03 -23.27 0.65
CA GLU A 137 -7.98 -23.83 -0.29
C GLU A 137 -7.56 -23.54 -1.74
N GLY A 138 -7.02 -22.35 -2.01
CA GLY A 138 -6.49 -21.97 -3.32
C GLY A 138 -5.26 -22.78 -3.76
N LEU A 139 -4.62 -23.55 -2.87
CA LEU A 139 -3.57 -24.51 -3.25
C LEU A 139 -4.14 -25.82 -3.82
N ALA A 140 -5.39 -26.16 -3.49
CA ALA A 140 -5.94 -27.49 -3.71
C ALA A 140 -6.63 -27.65 -5.07
N THR A 141 -6.74 -26.58 -5.85
CA THR A 141 -7.55 -26.52 -7.07
C THR A 141 -6.71 -26.12 -8.28
N GLU A 142 -6.71 -26.97 -9.31
CA GLU A 142 -6.30 -26.52 -10.65
C GLU A 142 -7.32 -25.49 -11.15
N GLY A 143 -6.87 -24.25 -11.34
CA GLY A 143 -7.63 -23.19 -12.01
C GLY A 143 -8.50 -22.29 -11.13
N THR A 144 -8.72 -22.59 -9.84
CA THR A 144 -9.48 -21.72 -8.93
C THR A 144 -8.56 -20.99 -7.95
N THR A 145 -8.57 -19.67 -8.01
CA THR A 145 -7.78 -18.78 -7.14
C THR A 145 -8.41 -18.62 -5.75
N ALA A 146 -7.61 -18.24 -4.75
CA ALA A 146 -8.13 -17.89 -3.42
C ALA A 146 -9.16 -16.75 -3.47
N PHE A 147 -9.03 -15.84 -4.44
CA PHE A 147 -10.02 -14.79 -4.70
C PHE A 147 -11.35 -15.37 -5.17
N GLU A 148 -11.34 -16.29 -6.13
CA GLU A 148 -12.56 -16.93 -6.64
C GLU A 148 -13.27 -17.75 -5.57
N ILE A 149 -12.53 -18.43 -4.70
CA ILE A 149 -13.11 -19.15 -3.56
C ILE A 149 -13.78 -18.17 -2.59
N ALA A 150 -13.12 -17.06 -2.29
CA ALA A 150 -13.61 -16.04 -1.38
C ALA A 150 -14.85 -15.29 -1.91
N MET A 151 -14.82 -14.94 -3.18
CA MET A 151 -15.77 -14.00 -3.80
C MET A 151 -16.81 -14.69 -4.69
N GLY A 152 -16.64 -15.99 -4.95
CA GLY A 152 -17.52 -16.79 -5.80
C GLY A 152 -17.42 -16.49 -7.29
N MET A 153 -16.47 -15.64 -7.71
CA MET A 153 -16.26 -15.25 -9.11
C MET A 153 -14.84 -14.75 -9.37
N PRO A 154 -14.37 -14.75 -10.63
CA PRO A 154 -13.07 -14.19 -11.00
C PRO A 154 -12.97 -12.70 -10.68
N ILE A 155 -11.76 -12.23 -10.35
CA ILE A 155 -11.51 -10.82 -9.97
C ILE A 155 -12.04 -9.82 -10.99
N TRP A 156 -11.83 -10.06 -12.30
CA TRP A 156 -12.28 -9.13 -13.33
C TRP A 156 -13.81 -9.02 -13.38
N LYS A 157 -14.50 -10.16 -13.29
CA LYS A 157 -15.97 -10.19 -13.19
C LYS A 157 -16.48 -9.54 -11.91
N PHE A 158 -15.74 -9.67 -10.82
CA PHE A 158 -16.05 -8.95 -9.58
C PHE A 158 -15.94 -7.44 -9.79
N LEU A 159 -14.83 -6.94 -10.35
CA LEU A 159 -14.62 -5.49 -10.56
C LEU A 159 -15.64 -4.88 -11.54
N GLU A 160 -16.07 -5.63 -12.57
CA GLU A 160 -17.15 -5.19 -13.49
C GLU A 160 -18.46 -4.88 -12.75
N GLY A 161 -18.81 -5.70 -11.75
CA GLY A 161 -20.02 -5.53 -10.95
C GLY A 161 -19.89 -4.55 -9.78
N HIS A 162 -18.69 -4.04 -9.51
CA HIS A 162 -18.37 -3.28 -8.31
C HIS A 162 -17.54 -2.01 -8.65
N PRO A 163 -18.19 -0.93 -9.11
CA PRO A 163 -17.52 0.27 -9.60
C PRO A 163 -16.56 0.91 -8.59
N ASP A 164 -16.93 0.96 -7.31
CA ASP A 164 -16.10 1.54 -6.25
C ASP A 164 -14.80 0.72 -6.05
N GLN A 165 -14.91 -0.61 -6.06
CA GLN A 165 -13.76 -1.51 -5.97
C GLN A 165 -12.91 -1.47 -7.24
N SER A 166 -13.54 -1.34 -8.40
CA SER A 166 -12.85 -1.13 -9.68
C SER A 166 -12.06 0.18 -9.68
N GLN A 167 -12.65 1.27 -9.21
CA GLN A 167 -11.96 2.54 -9.03
C GLN A 167 -10.78 2.39 -8.07
N LEU A 168 -11.00 1.76 -6.91
CA LEU A 168 -9.95 1.57 -5.92
C LEU A 168 -8.78 0.72 -6.46
N PHE A 169 -9.08 -0.36 -7.18
CA PHE A 169 -8.08 -1.20 -7.86
C PHE A 169 -7.30 -0.40 -8.91
N ASN A 170 -7.99 0.38 -9.73
CA ASN A 170 -7.35 1.22 -10.75
C ASN A 170 -6.47 2.32 -10.14
N GLU A 171 -6.90 2.94 -9.04
CA GLU A 171 -6.13 3.95 -8.32
C GLU A 171 -4.87 3.36 -7.67
N GLU A 172 -4.97 2.16 -7.11
CA GLU A 172 -3.87 1.39 -6.55
C GLU A 172 -2.84 1.00 -7.63
N MET A 173 -3.27 0.35 -8.72
CA MET A 173 -2.43 0.02 -9.87
C MET A 173 -1.75 1.25 -10.49
N ALA A 174 -2.47 2.36 -10.60
CA ALA A 174 -1.91 3.63 -11.06
C ALA A 174 -0.86 4.18 -10.08
N GLY A 175 -1.07 4.00 -8.77
CA GLY A 175 -0.11 4.34 -7.72
C GLY A 175 1.20 3.56 -7.85
N GLU A 176 1.11 2.24 -7.98
CA GLU A 176 2.29 1.38 -8.19
C GLU A 176 3.03 1.73 -9.48
N THR A 177 2.27 1.94 -10.56
CA THR A 177 2.81 2.34 -11.88
C THR A 177 3.63 3.63 -11.77
N ARG A 178 3.11 4.69 -11.13
CA ARG A 178 3.84 5.97 -11.01
C ARG A 178 5.18 5.83 -10.28
N LEU A 179 5.27 4.89 -9.32
CA LEU A 179 6.52 4.61 -8.62
C LEU A 179 7.52 3.88 -9.53
N LEU A 180 7.05 2.94 -10.34
CA LEU A 180 7.89 2.11 -11.21
C LEU A 180 8.31 2.84 -12.49
N THR A 181 7.42 3.61 -13.12
CA THR A 181 7.70 4.29 -14.40
C THR A 181 8.81 5.31 -14.28
N ARG A 182 8.94 5.98 -13.12
CA ARG A 182 10.05 6.91 -12.87
C ARG A 182 11.40 6.21 -12.98
N THR A 183 11.59 5.11 -12.25
CA THR A 183 12.83 4.32 -12.31
C THR A 183 13.04 3.75 -13.71
N LEU A 184 11.97 3.26 -14.35
CA LEU A 184 12.03 2.74 -15.71
C LEU A 184 12.52 3.80 -16.71
N PHE A 185 12.10 5.06 -16.58
CA PHE A 185 12.54 6.13 -17.48
C PHE A 185 13.94 6.66 -17.17
N GLU A 186 14.34 6.63 -15.90
CA GLU A 186 15.69 6.99 -15.48
C GLU A 186 16.73 5.94 -15.93
N ASP A 187 16.42 4.64 -15.76
CA ASP A 187 17.39 3.54 -15.95
C ASP A 187 17.26 2.82 -17.29
N CYS A 188 16.11 2.88 -17.96
CA CYS A 188 15.84 2.14 -19.21
C CYS A 188 15.46 3.05 -20.37
N LYS A 189 15.92 4.30 -20.35
CA LYS A 189 15.60 5.32 -21.36
C LYS A 189 15.88 4.84 -22.80
N ASP A 190 16.96 4.10 -22.99
CA ASP A 190 17.42 3.62 -24.30
C ASP A 190 16.40 2.68 -24.96
N ILE A 191 15.62 1.92 -24.17
CA ILE A 191 14.57 1.03 -24.69
C ILE A 191 13.48 1.83 -25.42
N PHE A 192 13.21 3.05 -24.97
CA PHE A 192 12.12 3.90 -25.49
C PHE A 192 12.59 4.88 -26.55
N GLN A 193 13.88 5.21 -26.61
CA GLN A 193 14.39 6.22 -27.55
C GLN A 193 14.20 5.81 -29.02
N ASP A 194 14.36 4.52 -29.33
CA ASP A 194 14.30 4.02 -30.71
C ASP A 194 12.92 3.49 -31.12
N LEU A 195 11.89 3.68 -30.29
CA LEU A 195 10.53 3.23 -30.60
C LEU A 195 9.75 4.27 -31.41
N ASP A 196 9.15 3.84 -32.52
CA ASP A 196 8.21 4.65 -33.29
C ASP A 196 6.77 4.58 -32.73
N SER A 197 6.41 3.44 -32.12
CA SER A 197 5.06 3.22 -31.58
C SER A 197 5.06 2.21 -30.44
N LEU A 198 4.13 2.37 -29.50
CA LEU A 198 3.95 1.50 -28.34
C LEU A 198 2.46 1.26 -28.08
N VAL A 199 2.11 0.01 -27.77
CA VAL A 199 0.74 -0.39 -27.38
C VAL A 199 0.77 -0.90 -25.94
N ASP A 200 -0.01 -0.28 -25.06
CA ASP A 200 -0.21 -0.72 -23.68
C ASP A 200 -1.44 -1.64 -23.60
N VAL A 201 -1.20 -2.95 -23.57
CA VAL A 201 -2.24 -3.98 -23.54
C VAL A 201 -2.63 -4.27 -22.09
N GLY A 202 -3.88 -3.98 -21.74
CA GLY A 202 -4.36 -4.07 -20.36
C GLY A 202 -3.98 -2.85 -19.53
N GLY A 203 -3.69 -1.71 -20.18
CA GLY A 203 -3.21 -0.48 -19.53
C GLY A 203 -4.20 0.23 -18.60
N GLY A 204 -5.33 -0.40 -18.26
CA GLY A 204 -6.34 0.12 -17.34
C GLY A 204 -6.82 1.51 -17.73
N ASN A 205 -6.66 2.48 -16.84
CA ASN A 205 -7.04 3.87 -17.05
C ASN A 205 -6.01 4.70 -17.86
N GLY A 206 -4.96 4.07 -18.39
CA GLY A 206 -3.96 4.72 -19.23
C GLY A 206 -2.87 5.47 -18.47
N THR A 207 -2.71 5.25 -17.16
CA THR A 207 -1.66 5.92 -16.37
C THR A 207 -0.26 5.66 -16.93
N THR A 208 0.07 4.40 -17.24
CA THR A 208 1.39 4.00 -17.76
C THR A 208 1.68 4.65 -19.11
N ILE A 209 0.75 4.46 -20.07
CA ILE A 209 0.93 4.96 -21.43
C ILE A 209 1.01 6.49 -21.49
N MET A 210 0.30 7.19 -20.60
CA MET A 210 0.38 8.65 -20.50
C MET A 210 1.75 9.09 -19.97
N ALA A 211 2.28 8.42 -18.95
CA ALA A 211 3.61 8.71 -18.43
C ALA A 211 4.70 8.48 -19.50
N ILE A 212 4.56 7.42 -20.33
CA ILE A 212 5.46 7.16 -21.46
C ILE A 212 5.35 8.28 -22.50
N TYR A 213 4.13 8.68 -22.86
CA TYR A 213 3.89 9.74 -23.83
C TYR A 213 4.49 11.08 -23.39
N GLU A 214 4.38 11.44 -22.12
CA GLU A 214 4.97 12.65 -21.55
C GLU A 214 6.51 12.61 -21.55
N ALA A 215 7.11 11.45 -21.27
CA ALA A 215 8.56 11.27 -21.24
C ALA A 215 9.18 11.17 -22.65
N PHE A 216 8.44 10.61 -23.62
CA PHE A 216 8.90 10.34 -24.98
C PHE A 216 7.86 10.75 -26.03
N PRO A 217 7.73 12.06 -26.32
CA PRO A 217 6.67 12.58 -27.18
C PRO A 217 6.75 12.11 -28.65
N HIS A 218 7.88 11.54 -29.07
CA HIS A 218 8.05 10.99 -30.42
C HIS A 218 7.37 9.63 -30.61
N ILE A 219 7.11 8.89 -29.53
CA ILE A 219 6.49 7.56 -29.61
C ILE A 219 4.99 7.71 -29.85
N LYS A 220 4.47 7.03 -30.88
CA LYS A 220 3.03 6.90 -31.06
C LYS A 220 2.44 5.91 -30.06
N CYS A 221 1.75 6.42 -29.05
CA CYS A 221 1.15 5.63 -28.00
C CYS A 221 -0.29 5.18 -28.32
N THR A 222 -0.61 3.91 -28.05
CA THR A 222 -1.96 3.35 -28.16
C THR A 222 -2.33 2.64 -26.85
N LEU A 223 -3.47 2.99 -26.25
CA LEU A 223 -4.02 2.30 -25.09
C LEU A 223 -4.98 1.20 -25.57
N ASN A 224 -4.74 -0.04 -25.16
CA ASN A 224 -5.66 -1.14 -25.38
C ASN A 224 -6.23 -1.60 -24.03
N ILE A 225 -7.46 -1.19 -23.75
CA ILE A 225 -8.21 -1.67 -22.59
C ILE A 225 -8.74 -3.04 -23.00
N VAL A 226 -8.29 -4.09 -22.31
CA VAL A 226 -8.79 -5.44 -22.60
C VAL A 226 -10.19 -5.55 -22.02
N ASP A 227 -11.20 -5.23 -22.84
CA ASP A 227 -12.56 -5.71 -22.63
C ASP A 227 -12.53 -7.22 -22.82
N LYS A 228 -12.48 -7.97 -21.72
CA LYS A 228 -12.54 -9.43 -21.77
C LYS A 228 -13.97 -9.90 -21.98
N CYS A 229 -14.48 -9.69 -23.19
CA CYS A 229 -15.45 -10.64 -23.74
C CYS A 229 -14.68 -11.85 -24.28
N ASN A 230 -14.60 -12.89 -23.45
CA ASN A 230 -14.84 -14.29 -23.81
C ASN A 230 -14.70 -15.18 -22.56
#